data_AF-A0A3C1PQX2-F1
#
_entry.id   AF-A0A3C1PQX2-F1
#
_cell.length_a   1.000
_cell.length_b   1.000
_cell.length_c   1.000
_cell.angle_alpha   90.00
_cell.angle_beta   90.00
_cell.angle_gamma   90.00
#
_symmetry.space_group_name_H-M   'P 1'
#
loop_
_entity.id
_entity.type
_entity.pdbx_description
1 polymer ?
#
loop_
_entity_poly.entity_id
_entity_poly.type
_entity_poly.pdbx_seq_one_letter_code
_entity_poly.pdbx_strand_id
1 'polypeptide(L)'
;MKNFTFILFVCCIISSTACEDTQSGFSPANLTITASTTEILVNGTNTIVLKVTDEKKNDVTDMVDIYLGSEKLNEASYKPTKTGELSFYAKYENISSAALIVNALPEVPTYTKKVLAEDYTGAWCGYCPRIAYKLDAFYATNKKMVAVAIHNGDELVFNKEALLRSEFNVTGFPTVMVNRSFKWSENNSTFDSELQKKPLLGLAIENSVTGSTVNVTVKVGFEIALTAPLNLVVCLLENKVVLAQVNYYNNDPTSPWYQRGNPIADFEHNHVLRKTATDIFGDVIPATQIKKETPYQKTFSFTIQPEYNINNCEIVAFVMYDNTYMVKSGVLNVQKTKVGTNQAFD
;
A
#
# COMPACT_ATOMS: atom_id res chain seq x y z
N MET A 1 14.49 -63.07 -36.48
CA MET A 1 13.09 -63.49 -36.25
C MET A 1 12.21 -62.55 -37.06
N LYS A 2 11.57 -63.11 -38.08
CA LYS A 2 10.57 -62.46 -38.91
C LYS A 2 9.27 -62.36 -38.10
N ASN A 3 8.53 -61.29 -38.27
CA ASN A 3 7.11 -61.40 -38.57
C ASN A 3 6.68 -60.22 -39.45
N PHE A 4 6.38 -60.59 -40.69
CA PHE A 4 5.76 -59.81 -41.73
C PHE A 4 4.25 -59.90 -41.50
N THR A 5 3.51 -58.80 -41.55
CA THR A 5 2.12 -58.87 -42.02
C THR A 5 1.78 -57.63 -42.83
N PHE A 6 1.39 -57.95 -44.05
CA PHE A 6 0.98 -57.18 -45.20
C PHE A 6 -0.30 -56.39 -44.93
N ILE A 7 -0.36 -55.09 -45.26
CA ILE A 7 -1.64 -54.42 -45.49
C ILE A 7 -1.57 -53.65 -46.81
N LEU A 8 -2.47 -54.09 -47.69
CA LEU A 8 -2.67 -53.69 -49.07
C LEU A 8 -3.29 -52.29 -49.13
N PHE A 9 -2.74 -51.45 -50.00
CA PHE A 9 -3.26 -50.15 -50.38
C PHE A 9 -4.58 -50.33 -51.15
N VAL A 10 -5.71 -49.87 -50.59
CA VAL A 10 -6.97 -49.70 -51.34
C VAL A 10 -7.31 -48.23 -51.34
N CYS A 11 -7.13 -47.62 -52.51
CA CYS A 11 -7.54 -46.26 -52.81
C CYS A 11 -9.03 -46.28 -53.13
N CYS A 12 -9.88 -45.78 -52.22
CA CYS A 12 -11.30 -45.52 -52.47
C CYS A 12 -11.54 -44.01 -52.45
N ILE A 13 -11.62 -43.43 -53.65
CA ILE A 13 -12.17 -42.10 -53.91
C ILE A 13 -13.69 -42.28 -53.99
N ILE A 14 -14.46 -41.91 -52.97
CA ILE A 14 -15.92 -41.66 -53.11
C ILE A 14 -16.37 -40.55 -52.15
N SER A 15 -16.77 -39.44 -52.77
CA SER A 15 -17.70 -38.37 -52.37
C SER A 15 -17.69 -37.81 -50.96
N SER A 16 -17.30 -36.53 -50.89
CA SER A 16 -17.82 -35.54 -49.96
C SER A 16 -19.36 -35.51 -49.96
N THR A 17 -19.98 -36.11 -48.95
CA THR A 17 -21.26 -35.62 -48.46
C THR A 17 -20.94 -34.57 -47.41
N ALA A 18 -21.09 -33.31 -47.80
CA ALA A 18 -21.33 -32.24 -46.85
C ALA A 18 -22.57 -32.63 -46.05
N CYS A 19 -22.37 -33.08 -44.81
CA CYS A 19 -23.42 -33.00 -43.81
C CYS A 19 -23.35 -31.56 -43.30
N GLU A 20 -24.02 -30.65 -44.01
CA GLU A 20 -24.53 -29.45 -43.36
C GLU A 20 -25.55 -29.95 -42.35
N ASP A 21 -25.08 -30.14 -41.12
CA ASP A 21 -25.94 -30.30 -39.95
C ASP A 21 -26.66 -28.95 -39.78
N THR A 22 -27.73 -28.77 -40.54
CA THR A 22 -28.70 -27.73 -40.31
C THR A 22 -29.35 -28.07 -38.98
N GLN A 23 -28.91 -27.40 -37.91
CA GLN A 23 -29.61 -27.42 -36.63
C GLN A 23 -31.06 -26.99 -36.87
N SER A 24 -31.94 -27.98 -36.98
CA SER A 24 -33.37 -27.77 -36.86
C SER A 24 -33.69 -27.63 -35.38
N GLY A 25 -34.13 -26.44 -34.96
CA GLY A 25 -34.95 -26.31 -33.75
C GLY A 25 -34.65 -25.15 -32.80
N PHE A 26 -33.52 -24.44 -32.90
CA PHE A 26 -33.28 -23.27 -32.04
C PHE A 26 -33.82 -21.99 -32.70
N SER A 27 -35.02 -21.58 -32.30
CA SER A 27 -35.64 -20.31 -32.68
C SER A 27 -36.35 -19.76 -31.44
N PRO A 28 -35.60 -19.12 -30.52
CA PRO A 28 -36.18 -18.57 -29.29
C PRO A 28 -37.20 -17.48 -29.65
N ALA A 29 -38.23 -17.26 -28.84
CA ALA A 29 -39.11 -16.11 -29.01
C ALA A 29 -38.58 -14.88 -28.26
N ASN A 30 -37.92 -15.11 -27.13
CA ASN A 30 -37.30 -14.08 -26.31
C ASN A 30 -36.02 -14.61 -25.66
N LEU A 31 -35.13 -13.69 -25.28
CA LEU A 31 -33.91 -13.98 -24.52
C LEU A 31 -33.90 -13.18 -23.22
N THR A 32 -33.49 -13.82 -22.14
CA THR A 32 -33.24 -13.18 -20.84
C THR A 32 -31.80 -13.43 -20.43
N ILE A 33 -31.03 -12.37 -20.27
CA ILE A 33 -29.67 -12.41 -19.74
C ILE A 33 -29.67 -12.12 -18.24
N THR A 34 -28.86 -12.87 -17.51
CA THR A 34 -28.64 -12.72 -16.06
C THR A 34 -27.14 -12.75 -15.76
N ALA A 35 -26.75 -12.18 -14.62
CA ALA A 35 -25.38 -12.17 -14.14
C ALA A 35 -25.31 -12.81 -12.74
N SER A 36 -24.14 -13.33 -12.39
CA SER A 36 -23.83 -13.84 -11.04
C SER A 36 -23.95 -12.76 -9.95
N THR A 37 -23.88 -11.49 -10.32
CA THR A 37 -24.01 -10.33 -9.42
C THR A 37 -24.46 -9.09 -10.20
N THR A 38 -25.11 -8.14 -9.52
CA THR A 38 -25.45 -6.81 -10.04
C THR A 38 -24.41 -5.75 -9.70
N GLU A 39 -23.45 -6.06 -8.83
CA GLU A 39 -22.32 -5.20 -8.46
C GLU A 39 -21.02 -6.00 -8.36
N ILE A 40 -19.90 -5.41 -8.77
CA ILE A 40 -18.59 -6.09 -8.74
C ILE A 40 -17.45 -5.08 -8.53
N LEU A 41 -16.46 -5.44 -7.70
CA LEU A 41 -15.26 -4.62 -7.50
C LEU A 41 -14.26 -4.79 -8.65
N VAL A 42 -13.71 -3.68 -9.13
CA VAL A 42 -12.60 -3.65 -10.10
C VAL A 42 -11.28 -3.93 -9.37
N ASN A 43 -10.98 -5.21 -9.16
CA ASN A 43 -9.78 -5.68 -8.42
C ASN A 43 -8.87 -6.61 -9.25
N GLY A 44 -9.13 -6.76 -10.55
CA GLY A 44 -8.35 -7.62 -11.46
C GLY A 44 -8.50 -9.13 -11.26
N THR A 45 -9.31 -9.58 -10.29
CA THR A 45 -9.49 -11.01 -9.98
C THR A 45 -10.95 -11.44 -10.11
N ASN A 46 -11.89 -10.61 -9.68
CA ASN A 46 -13.32 -10.88 -9.77
C ASN A 46 -13.78 -10.95 -11.23
N THR A 47 -14.70 -11.88 -11.50
CA THR A 47 -15.28 -12.11 -12.83
C THR A 47 -16.80 -12.18 -12.70
N ILE A 48 -17.51 -11.50 -13.59
CA ILE A 48 -18.96 -11.63 -13.79
C ILE A 48 -19.17 -12.89 -14.62
N VAL A 49 -20.07 -13.77 -14.19
CA VAL A 49 -20.53 -14.91 -15.01
C VAL A 49 -21.91 -14.57 -15.54
N LEU A 50 -22.10 -14.70 -16.84
CA LEU A 50 -23.32 -14.39 -17.56
C LEU A 50 -24.04 -15.67 -17.96
N LYS A 51 -25.37 -15.63 -17.92
CA LYS A 51 -26.21 -16.75 -18.34
C LYS A 51 -27.40 -16.22 -19.14
N VAL A 52 -27.70 -16.89 -20.26
CA VAL A 52 -28.83 -16.54 -21.12
C VAL A 52 -29.84 -17.68 -21.13
N THR A 53 -31.10 -17.33 -20.99
CA THR A 53 -32.22 -18.28 -21.06
C THR A 53 -33.26 -17.87 -22.09
N ASP A 54 -33.91 -18.86 -22.71
CA ASP A 54 -35.06 -18.64 -23.59
C ASP A 54 -36.36 -18.40 -22.79
N GLU A 55 -37.50 -18.22 -23.49
CA GLU A 55 -38.80 -18.03 -22.85
C GLU A 55 -39.28 -19.23 -22.01
N LYS A 56 -38.71 -20.42 -22.24
CA LYS A 56 -38.99 -21.66 -21.51
C LYS A 56 -38.01 -21.89 -20.36
N LYS A 57 -37.10 -20.96 -20.12
CA LYS A 57 -36.02 -21.01 -19.11
C LYS A 57 -34.94 -22.07 -19.38
N ASN A 58 -34.83 -22.55 -20.61
CA ASN A 58 -33.71 -23.40 -21.00
C ASN A 58 -32.43 -22.57 -21.05
N ASP A 59 -31.30 -23.15 -20.66
CA ASP A 59 -29.99 -22.51 -20.81
C ASP A 59 -29.56 -22.56 -22.27
N VAL A 60 -29.37 -21.38 -22.86
CA VAL A 60 -29.02 -21.21 -24.27
C VAL A 60 -27.75 -20.38 -24.43
N THR A 61 -26.97 -20.25 -23.35
CA THR A 61 -25.79 -19.38 -23.27
C THR A 61 -24.78 -19.64 -24.39
N ASP A 62 -24.53 -20.91 -24.74
CA ASP A 62 -23.58 -21.30 -25.79
C ASP A 62 -24.12 -21.14 -27.22
N MET A 63 -25.42 -20.84 -27.38
CA MET A 63 -26.10 -20.71 -28.67
C MET A 63 -26.27 -19.25 -29.10
N VAL A 64 -25.91 -18.29 -28.25
CA VAL A 64 -26.16 -16.86 -28.46
C VAL A 64 -24.87 -16.05 -28.36
N ASP A 65 -24.89 -14.85 -28.94
CA ASP A 65 -23.81 -13.89 -28.81
C ASP A 65 -24.09 -12.93 -27.65
N ILE A 66 -23.13 -12.74 -26.75
CA ILE A 66 -23.23 -11.78 -25.65
C ILE A 66 -22.39 -10.54 -25.96
N TYR A 67 -22.94 -9.37 -25.69
CA TYR A 67 -22.31 -8.08 -25.92
C TYR A 67 -22.18 -7.28 -24.63
N LEU A 68 -21.11 -6.49 -24.53
CA LEU A 68 -20.94 -5.38 -23.59
C LEU A 68 -20.89 -4.07 -24.38
N GLY A 69 -21.93 -3.24 -24.27
CA GLY A 69 -22.07 -2.09 -25.16
C GLY A 69 -22.08 -2.55 -26.63
N SER A 70 -21.14 -2.11 -27.44
CA SER A 70 -21.02 -2.56 -28.85
C SER A 70 -20.06 -3.74 -29.06
N GLU A 71 -19.35 -4.19 -28.02
CA GLU A 71 -18.30 -5.21 -28.14
C GLU A 71 -18.86 -6.60 -27.85
N LYS A 72 -18.61 -7.57 -28.74
CA LYS A 72 -18.97 -8.98 -28.53
C LYS A 72 -17.96 -9.62 -27.56
N LEU A 73 -18.46 -10.35 -26.57
CA LEU A 73 -17.63 -11.12 -25.65
C LEU A 73 -17.25 -12.48 -26.27
N ASN A 74 -16.03 -12.94 -25.97
CA ASN A 74 -15.55 -14.26 -26.40
C ASN A 74 -16.05 -15.40 -25.49
N GLU A 75 -16.43 -15.06 -24.25
CA GLU A 75 -16.91 -16.00 -23.25
C GLU A 75 -18.12 -15.39 -22.54
N ALA A 76 -18.97 -16.22 -21.94
CA ALA A 76 -20.04 -15.79 -21.05
C ALA A 76 -19.50 -15.35 -19.67
N SER A 77 -18.34 -14.69 -19.66
CA SER A 77 -17.71 -14.14 -18.48
C SER A 77 -17.02 -12.81 -18.80
N TYR A 78 -16.97 -11.91 -17.82
CA TYR A 78 -16.33 -10.61 -18.00
C TYR A 78 -15.60 -10.16 -16.73
N LYS A 79 -14.34 -9.73 -16.90
CA LYS A 79 -13.51 -9.17 -15.83
C LYS A 79 -13.37 -7.66 -16.01
N PRO A 80 -14.00 -6.84 -15.17
CA PRO A 80 -13.93 -5.38 -15.28
C PRO A 80 -12.51 -4.86 -15.06
N THR A 81 -12.10 -3.88 -15.88
CA THR A 81 -10.81 -3.18 -15.74
C THR A 81 -10.97 -1.70 -15.42
N LYS A 82 -12.20 -1.18 -15.47
CA LYS A 82 -12.57 0.20 -15.18
C LYS A 82 -13.90 0.22 -14.41
N THR A 83 -14.09 1.26 -13.60
CA THR A 83 -15.34 1.50 -12.88
C THR A 83 -16.41 2.07 -13.80
N GLY A 84 -17.68 1.84 -13.48
CA GLY A 84 -18.82 2.37 -14.22
C GLY A 84 -19.92 1.33 -14.42
N GLU A 85 -20.96 1.72 -15.16
CA GLU A 85 -22.05 0.81 -15.54
C GLU A 85 -21.62 -0.07 -16.72
N LEU A 86 -21.79 -1.39 -16.56
CA LEU A 86 -21.56 -2.38 -17.60
C LEU A 86 -22.93 -2.85 -18.12
N SER A 87 -23.22 -2.55 -19.38
CA SER A 87 -24.50 -2.91 -20.03
C SER A 87 -24.33 -4.12 -20.93
N PHE A 88 -24.82 -5.27 -20.46
CA PHE A 88 -24.78 -6.54 -21.19
C PHE A 88 -26.11 -6.82 -21.91
N TYR A 89 -26.05 -7.41 -23.09
CA TYR A 89 -27.23 -8.00 -23.73
C TYR A 89 -26.84 -9.20 -24.58
N ALA A 90 -27.80 -10.09 -24.85
CA ALA A 90 -27.62 -11.27 -25.68
C ALA A 90 -28.37 -11.11 -27.01
N LYS A 91 -27.83 -11.66 -28.10
CA LYS A 91 -28.40 -11.62 -29.43
C LYS A 91 -28.35 -13.00 -30.10
N TYR A 92 -29.45 -13.35 -30.76
CA TYR A 92 -29.53 -14.49 -31.69
C TYR A 92 -30.32 -14.04 -32.92
N GLU A 93 -29.67 -14.03 -34.08
CA GLU A 93 -30.24 -13.50 -35.33
C GLU A 93 -30.88 -12.10 -35.14
N ASN A 94 -32.21 -11.99 -35.24
CA ASN A 94 -32.97 -10.75 -35.11
C ASN A 94 -33.51 -10.49 -33.69
N ILE A 95 -33.22 -11.38 -32.74
CA ILE A 95 -33.74 -11.32 -31.38
C ILE A 95 -32.66 -10.80 -30.44
N SER A 96 -33.04 -9.84 -29.60
CA SER A 96 -32.16 -9.25 -28.59
C SER A 96 -32.84 -9.31 -27.23
N SER A 97 -32.07 -9.63 -26.18
CA SER A 97 -32.54 -9.45 -24.81
C SER A 97 -32.65 -7.96 -24.46
N ALA A 98 -33.36 -7.66 -23.38
CA ALA A 98 -33.18 -6.39 -22.68
C ALA A 98 -31.73 -6.26 -22.16
N ALA A 99 -31.29 -5.03 -21.95
CA ALA A 99 -29.99 -4.76 -21.34
C ALA A 99 -30.02 -5.10 -19.84
N LEU A 100 -28.98 -5.81 -19.39
CA LEU A 100 -28.67 -6.09 -18.00
C LEU A 100 -27.53 -5.18 -17.57
N ILE A 101 -27.76 -4.39 -16.52
CA ILE A 101 -26.76 -3.50 -15.94
C ILE A 101 -26.07 -4.19 -14.76
N VAL A 102 -24.74 -4.17 -14.77
CA VAL A 102 -23.90 -4.54 -13.62
C VAL A 102 -22.98 -3.36 -13.30
N ASN A 103 -22.92 -2.95 -12.03
CA ASN A 103 -22.09 -1.82 -11.61
C ASN A 103 -20.68 -2.28 -11.24
N ALA A 104 -19.68 -1.80 -11.98
CA ALA A 104 -18.27 -1.97 -11.64
C ALA A 104 -17.83 -0.86 -10.68
N LEU A 105 -17.61 -1.22 -9.42
CA LEU A 105 -17.27 -0.31 -8.34
C LEU A 105 -15.75 -0.24 -8.12
N PRO A 106 -15.20 0.90 -7.66
CA PRO A 106 -13.79 1.00 -7.30
C PRO A 106 -13.47 0.04 -6.16
N GLU A 107 -12.30 -0.60 -6.20
CA GLU A 107 -11.77 -1.31 -5.04
C GLU A 107 -11.48 -0.29 -3.92
N VAL A 108 -12.16 -0.43 -2.79
CA VAL A 108 -11.88 0.36 -1.58
C VAL A 108 -10.60 -0.21 -0.97
N PRO A 109 -9.52 0.58 -0.80
CA PRO A 109 -8.35 0.12 -0.07
C PRO A 109 -8.78 -0.26 1.36
N THR A 110 -8.40 -1.44 1.82
CA THR A 110 -8.66 -1.90 3.18
C THR A 110 -7.77 -1.20 4.20
N TYR A 111 -6.70 -0.55 3.75
CA TYR A 111 -5.80 0.22 4.60
C TYR A 111 -5.83 1.72 4.36
N THR A 112 -5.45 2.48 5.39
CA THR A 112 -5.21 3.91 5.34
C THR A 112 -3.76 4.22 4.95
N LYS A 113 -3.59 5.03 3.91
CA LYS A 113 -2.27 5.55 3.51
C LYS A 113 -1.77 6.58 4.54
N LYS A 114 -0.52 6.40 4.98
CA LYS A 114 0.22 7.35 5.80
C LYS A 114 1.55 7.72 5.14
N VAL A 115 2.14 8.81 5.63
CA VAL A 115 3.42 9.35 5.15
C VAL A 115 4.43 9.38 6.28
N LEU A 116 5.64 8.91 6.00
CA LEU A 116 6.80 9.07 6.87
C LEU A 116 7.52 10.38 6.54
N ALA A 117 7.83 11.18 7.56
CA ALA A 117 8.66 12.37 7.47
C ALA A 117 9.87 12.21 8.41
N GLU A 118 11.04 11.92 7.85
CA GLU A 118 12.29 11.81 8.60
C GLU A 118 12.99 13.18 8.61
N ASP A 119 12.98 13.86 9.77
CA ASP A 119 13.58 15.18 9.99
C ASP A 119 15.03 15.04 10.48
N TYR A 120 15.98 15.34 9.59
CA TYR A 120 17.39 15.42 9.91
C TYR A 120 17.65 16.77 10.57
N THR A 121 17.99 16.73 11.87
CA THR A 121 17.99 17.91 12.75
C THR A 121 19.16 17.90 13.74
N GLY A 122 19.25 18.95 14.55
CA GLY A 122 20.22 19.07 15.64
C GLY A 122 19.95 20.29 16.53
N ALA A 123 20.20 20.16 17.82
CA ALA A 123 20.03 21.21 18.82
C ALA A 123 20.91 22.44 18.54
N TRP A 124 22.04 22.27 17.85
CA TRP A 124 22.93 23.35 17.42
C TRP A 124 22.42 24.11 16.17
N CYS A 125 21.42 23.60 15.46
CA CYS A 125 20.96 24.13 14.19
C CYS A 125 19.91 25.23 14.38
N GLY A 126 20.30 26.49 14.17
CA GLY A 126 19.42 27.65 14.40
C GLY A 126 18.17 27.75 13.54
N TYR A 127 18.11 27.04 12.40
CA TYR A 127 16.94 26.97 11.52
C TYR A 127 16.01 25.79 11.80
N CYS A 128 16.46 24.82 12.59
CA CYS A 128 15.74 23.58 12.83
C CYS A 128 14.42 23.75 13.62
N PRO A 129 14.25 24.75 14.52
CA PRO A 129 12.93 25.01 15.13
C PRO A 129 11.81 25.14 14.10
N ARG A 130 12.06 25.84 12.98
CA ARG A 130 11.08 26.05 11.90
C ARG A 130 10.49 24.75 11.38
N ILE A 131 11.33 23.75 11.17
CA ILE A 131 10.89 22.47 10.60
C ILE A 131 10.06 21.69 11.62
N ALA A 132 10.50 21.62 12.88
CA ALA A 132 9.75 20.97 13.95
C ALA A 132 8.32 21.55 14.05
N TYR A 133 8.17 22.88 14.07
CA TYR A 133 6.86 23.53 14.08
C TYR A 133 6.01 23.25 12.85
N LYS A 134 6.60 23.26 11.65
CA LYS A 134 5.85 23.02 10.41
C LYS A 134 5.32 21.58 10.35
N LEU A 135 6.12 20.61 10.81
CA LEU A 135 5.68 19.21 10.92
C LEU A 135 4.57 19.08 11.97
N ASP A 136 4.71 19.69 13.15
CA ASP A 136 3.67 19.70 14.19
C ASP A 136 2.37 20.36 13.69
N ALA A 137 2.47 21.48 12.99
CA ALA A 137 1.32 22.19 12.42
C ALA A 137 0.60 21.34 11.36
N PHE A 138 1.33 20.62 10.51
CA PHE A 138 0.73 19.66 9.57
C PHE A 138 0.08 18.49 10.32
N TYR A 139 0.77 17.91 11.31
CA TYR A 139 0.22 16.83 12.10
C TYR A 139 -1.03 17.24 12.89
N ALA A 140 -1.14 18.50 13.31
CA ALA A 140 -2.29 19.03 14.02
C ALA A 140 -3.58 18.89 13.19
N THR A 141 -3.51 19.12 11.87
CA THR A 141 -4.64 19.04 10.94
C THR A 141 -4.75 17.69 10.22
N ASN A 142 -3.65 16.94 10.12
CA ASN A 142 -3.60 15.66 9.42
C ASN A 142 -2.81 14.60 10.20
N LYS A 143 -3.54 13.70 10.87
CA LYS A 143 -2.96 12.63 11.71
C LYS A 143 -2.32 11.48 10.92
N LYS A 144 -2.31 11.53 9.59
CA LYS A 144 -1.75 10.49 8.70
C LYS A 144 -0.27 10.72 8.36
N MET A 145 0.39 11.66 9.02
CA MET A 145 1.84 11.83 8.95
C MET A 145 2.52 11.28 10.21
N VAL A 146 3.64 10.58 10.03
CA VAL A 146 4.48 10.05 11.10
C VAL A 146 5.85 10.71 10.97
N ALA A 147 6.17 11.59 11.91
CA ALA A 147 7.48 12.23 11.99
C ALA A 147 8.49 11.35 12.75
N VAL A 148 9.75 11.44 12.36
CA VAL A 148 10.90 10.84 13.06
C VAL A 148 12.02 11.88 13.04
N ALA A 149 12.41 12.40 14.20
CA ALA A 149 13.51 13.35 14.33
C ALA A 149 14.85 12.60 14.51
N ILE A 150 15.78 12.83 13.59
CA ILE A 150 17.07 12.17 13.49
C ILE A 150 18.15 13.19 13.78
N HIS A 151 18.62 13.18 15.02
CA HIS A 151 19.58 14.15 15.52
C HIS A 151 21.02 13.83 15.12
N ASN A 152 21.77 14.88 14.79
CA ASN A 152 23.20 14.84 14.48
C ASN A 152 23.99 15.76 15.41
N GLY A 153 25.13 15.29 15.93
CA GLY A 153 26.12 16.16 16.58
C GLY A 153 25.70 16.81 17.90
N ASP A 154 24.73 16.23 18.63
CA ASP A 154 24.28 16.70 19.93
C ASP A 154 23.98 15.53 20.89
N GLU A 155 23.44 15.82 22.07
CA GLU A 155 23.12 14.83 23.12
C GLU A 155 22.02 13.83 22.70
N LEU A 156 21.25 14.13 21.65
CA LEU A 156 20.15 13.30 21.17
C LEU A 156 20.55 12.45 19.95
N VAL A 157 21.83 12.50 19.56
CA VAL A 157 22.36 11.85 18.36
C VAL A 157 22.00 10.37 18.27
N PHE A 158 21.52 9.97 17.10
CA PHE A 158 21.31 8.56 16.78
C PHE A 158 22.58 7.96 16.17
N ASN A 159 23.06 6.84 16.71
CA ASN A 159 24.37 6.27 16.33
C ASN A 159 24.49 5.82 14.87
N LYS A 160 23.36 5.56 14.16
CA LYS A 160 23.34 5.25 12.72
C LYS A 160 22.90 6.44 11.85
N GLU A 161 22.82 7.65 12.39
CA GLU A 161 22.42 8.85 11.64
C GLU A 161 23.31 9.06 10.40
N ALA A 162 24.63 8.92 10.54
CA ALA A 162 25.54 9.15 9.42
C ALA A 162 25.30 8.20 8.23
N LEU A 163 24.87 6.95 8.49
CA LEU A 163 24.52 5.98 7.46
C LEU A 163 23.27 6.42 6.69
N LEU A 164 22.23 6.84 7.42
CA LEU A 164 21.00 7.37 6.83
C LEU A 164 21.28 8.63 6.01
N ARG A 165 22.07 9.54 6.55
CA ARG A 165 22.42 10.79 5.91
C ARG A 165 23.18 10.56 4.60
N SER A 166 24.10 9.59 4.60
CA SER A 166 24.85 9.18 3.42
C SER A 166 23.95 8.54 2.36
N GLU A 167 23.09 7.59 2.76
CA GLU A 167 22.18 6.87 1.84
C GLU A 167 21.24 7.84 1.11
N PHE A 168 20.66 8.79 1.83
CA PHE A 168 19.66 9.72 1.27
C PHE A 168 20.26 11.05 0.81
N ASN A 169 21.59 11.13 0.70
CA ASN A 169 22.32 12.31 0.25
C ASN A 169 21.87 13.60 0.95
N VAL A 170 21.75 13.54 2.29
CA VAL A 170 21.42 14.68 3.13
C VAL A 170 22.72 15.41 3.48
N THR A 171 22.88 16.64 3.01
CA THR A 171 24.15 17.38 3.10
C THR A 171 24.07 18.60 4.03
N GLY A 172 22.89 18.90 4.58
CA GLY A 172 22.69 20.05 5.45
C GLY A 172 21.44 19.90 6.32
N PHE A 173 21.38 20.72 7.37
CA PHE A 173 20.34 20.72 8.38
C PHE A 173 19.61 22.07 8.42
N PRO A 174 18.28 22.10 8.59
CA PRO A 174 17.41 20.92 8.60
C PRO A 174 17.16 20.36 7.19
N THR A 175 16.87 19.07 7.10
CA THR A 175 16.35 18.43 5.87
C THR A 175 15.29 17.41 6.27
N VAL A 176 14.13 17.41 5.60
CA VAL A 176 13.12 16.34 5.81
C VAL A 176 13.10 15.42 4.59
N MET A 177 13.26 14.12 4.80
CA MET A 177 13.03 13.10 3.77
C MET A 177 11.61 12.55 3.90
N VAL A 178 10.85 12.62 2.81
CA VAL A 178 9.48 12.11 2.73
C VAL A 178 9.51 10.70 2.16
N ASN A 179 8.99 9.72 2.91
CA ASN A 179 8.95 8.30 2.54
C ASN A 179 10.31 7.76 2.03
N ARG A 180 11.45 8.31 2.48
CA ARG A 180 12.79 7.99 1.95
C ARG A 180 12.93 8.13 0.43
N SER A 181 12.06 8.92 -0.21
CA SER A 181 11.97 9.06 -1.66
C SER A 181 12.46 10.41 -2.15
N PHE A 182 12.11 11.49 -1.45
CA PHE A 182 12.48 12.85 -1.86
C PHE A 182 12.60 13.79 -0.67
N LYS A 183 13.33 14.90 -0.87
CA LYS A 183 13.44 15.98 0.12
C LYS A 183 12.19 16.83 0.11
N TRP A 184 11.61 17.08 1.28
CA TRP A 184 10.45 17.94 1.43
C TRP A 184 10.81 19.39 1.10
N SER A 185 9.99 20.04 0.28
CA SER A 185 10.17 21.44 -0.11
C SER A 185 9.56 22.44 0.89
N GLU A 186 9.19 22.00 2.10
CA GLU A 186 8.40 22.75 3.07
C GLU A 186 6.99 23.17 2.54
N ASN A 187 6.50 22.48 1.50
CA ASN A 187 5.15 22.65 0.94
C ASN A 187 4.25 21.46 1.30
N ASN A 188 3.17 21.72 2.02
CA ASN A 188 2.22 20.70 2.48
C ASN A 188 1.56 19.92 1.34
N SER A 189 1.44 20.49 0.14
CA SER A 189 0.83 19.80 -1.01
C SER A 189 1.58 18.52 -1.40
N THR A 190 2.87 18.43 -1.06
CA THR A 190 3.66 17.21 -1.29
C THR A 190 3.22 16.09 -0.35
N PHE A 191 2.96 16.37 0.93
CA PHE A 191 2.37 15.38 1.84
C PHE A 191 0.96 14.97 1.40
N ASP A 192 0.13 15.94 1.02
CA ASP A 192 -1.22 15.65 0.53
C ASP A 192 -1.19 14.74 -0.69
N SER A 193 -0.28 14.99 -1.64
CA SER A 193 -0.12 14.14 -2.83
C SER A 193 0.28 12.70 -2.49
N GLU A 194 1.13 12.49 -1.48
CA GLU A 194 1.51 11.15 -1.02
C GLU A 194 0.36 10.44 -0.29
N LEU A 195 -0.46 11.19 0.45
CA LEU A 195 -1.62 10.67 1.19
C LEU A 195 -2.79 10.26 0.29
N GLN A 196 -2.90 10.83 -0.91
CA GLN A 196 -3.90 10.42 -1.91
C GLN A 196 -3.52 9.13 -2.65
N LYS A 197 -2.29 8.63 -2.50
CA LYS A 197 -1.88 7.37 -3.15
C LYS A 197 -2.58 6.18 -2.53
N LYS A 198 -3.01 5.25 -3.37
CA LYS A 198 -3.55 3.95 -2.92
C LYS A 198 -2.49 3.22 -2.08
N PRO A 199 -2.79 2.83 -0.82
CA PRO A 199 -1.89 2.01 -0.04
C PRO A 199 -1.80 0.62 -0.65
N LEU A 200 -0.59 0.06 -0.69
CA LEU A 200 -0.34 -1.32 -1.14
C LEU A 200 -0.30 -2.31 0.03
N LEU A 201 -0.16 -1.79 1.25
CA LEU A 201 -0.10 -2.52 2.50
C LEU A 201 -0.52 -1.62 3.66
N GLY A 202 -0.91 -2.24 4.78
CA GLY A 202 -1.13 -1.61 6.08
C GLY A 202 -0.26 -2.27 7.14
N LEU A 203 -0.07 -1.58 8.26
CA LEU A 203 0.64 -2.12 9.42
C LEU A 203 -0.21 -2.02 10.68
N ALA A 204 -0.11 -3.03 11.53
CA ALA A 204 -0.58 -3.01 12.91
C ALA A 204 0.60 -3.24 13.86
N ILE A 205 0.55 -2.63 15.03
CA ILE A 205 1.60 -2.71 16.05
C ILE A 205 0.95 -3.07 17.38
N GLU A 206 1.31 -4.24 17.90
CA GLU A 206 0.98 -4.67 19.25
C GLU A 206 2.21 -4.54 20.12
N ASN A 207 2.09 -4.00 21.33
CA ASN A 207 3.23 -3.91 22.24
C ASN A 207 2.84 -3.94 23.71
N SER A 208 3.78 -4.37 24.53
CA SER A 208 3.63 -4.47 25.98
C SER A 208 4.95 -4.13 26.67
N VAL A 209 4.86 -3.75 27.94
CA VAL A 209 6.01 -3.40 28.77
C VAL A 209 6.18 -4.45 29.87
N THR A 210 7.39 -5.01 29.99
CA THR A 210 7.78 -5.91 31.06
C THR A 210 9.09 -5.41 31.67
N GLY A 211 9.03 -4.79 32.84
CA GLY A 211 10.19 -4.11 33.43
C GLY A 211 10.67 -2.95 32.54
N SER A 212 11.95 -2.95 32.16
CA SER A 212 12.52 -1.99 31.20
C SER A 212 12.47 -2.47 29.75
N THR A 213 11.80 -3.59 29.46
CA THR A 213 11.70 -4.15 28.10
C THR A 213 10.35 -3.83 27.49
N VAL A 214 10.37 -3.25 26.28
CA VAL A 214 9.19 -3.09 25.42
C VAL A 214 9.20 -4.22 24.40
N ASN A 215 8.21 -5.11 24.47
CA ASN A 215 8.00 -6.19 23.50
C ASN A 215 7.06 -5.69 22.41
N VAL A 216 7.44 -5.88 21.14
CA VAL A 216 6.73 -5.32 19.99
C VAL A 216 6.45 -6.41 18.97
N THR A 217 5.21 -6.55 18.54
CA THR A 217 4.81 -7.40 17.44
C THR A 217 4.25 -6.54 16.32
N VAL A 218 4.91 -6.57 15.16
CA VAL A 218 4.46 -5.85 13.97
C VAL A 218 3.80 -6.82 13.01
N LYS A 219 2.63 -6.45 12.50
CA LYS A 219 1.89 -7.17 11.46
C LYS A 219 1.84 -6.31 10.21
N VAL A 220 2.10 -6.92 9.05
CA VAL A 220 2.02 -6.28 7.74
C VAL A 220 0.97 -7.00 6.90
N GLY A 221 -0.11 -6.30 6.58
CA GLY A 221 -1.18 -6.79 5.71
C GLY A 221 -1.02 -6.22 4.30
N PHE A 222 -1.15 -7.06 3.27
CA PHE A 222 -0.97 -6.65 1.88
C PHE A 222 -2.31 -6.58 1.13
N GLU A 223 -2.50 -5.54 0.32
CA GLU A 223 -3.67 -5.40 -0.58
C GLU A 223 -3.57 -6.28 -1.81
N ILE A 224 -2.34 -6.56 -2.22
CA ILE A 224 -1.98 -7.31 -3.42
C ILE A 224 -0.69 -8.07 -3.14
N ALA A 225 -0.51 -9.22 -3.80
CA ALA A 225 0.80 -9.85 -3.84
C ALA A 225 1.79 -8.92 -4.57
N LEU A 226 2.91 -8.61 -3.91
CA LEU A 226 3.97 -7.79 -4.49
C LEU A 226 5.16 -8.70 -4.80
N THR A 227 5.70 -8.56 -6.01
CA THR A 227 6.89 -9.31 -6.45
C THR A 227 8.20 -8.62 -6.09
N ALA A 228 8.15 -7.34 -5.76
CA ALA A 228 9.33 -6.58 -5.35
C ALA A 228 9.76 -7.01 -3.93
N PRO A 229 11.07 -7.16 -3.68
CA PRO A 229 11.59 -7.41 -2.34
C PRO A 229 11.31 -6.22 -1.42
N LEU A 230 10.90 -6.52 -0.17
CA LEU A 230 10.48 -5.54 0.81
C LEU A 230 11.20 -5.74 2.14
N ASN A 231 11.50 -4.63 2.82
CA ASN A 231 12.13 -4.62 4.13
C ASN A 231 11.21 -3.93 5.16
N LEU A 232 11.14 -4.49 6.36
CA LEU A 232 10.45 -3.92 7.51
C LEU A 232 11.46 -3.18 8.39
N VAL A 233 11.18 -1.91 8.72
CA VAL A 233 11.93 -1.14 9.71
C VAL A 233 11.06 -0.95 10.96
N VAL A 234 11.66 -1.13 12.15
CA VAL A 234 11.00 -0.88 13.43
C VAL A 234 11.88 -0.01 14.33
N CYS A 235 11.35 1.15 14.71
CA CYS A 235 12.04 2.19 15.47
C CYS A 235 11.37 2.42 16.83
N LEU A 236 12.19 2.76 17.82
CA LEU A 236 11.76 3.35 19.09
C LEU A 236 12.10 4.84 19.07
N LEU A 237 11.08 5.65 19.35
CA LEU A 237 11.19 7.10 19.45
C LEU A 237 10.89 7.56 20.88
N GLU A 238 11.33 8.77 21.22
CA GLU A 238 11.02 9.44 22.49
C GLU A 238 10.52 10.87 22.26
N ASN A 239 9.48 11.25 22.98
CA ASN A 239 8.89 12.60 22.95
C ASN A 239 9.27 13.42 24.19
N LYS A 240 9.08 14.73 24.11
CA LYS A 240 9.27 15.69 25.22
C LYS A 240 10.64 15.62 25.87
N VAL A 241 11.68 15.43 25.06
CA VAL A 241 13.07 15.45 25.53
C VAL A 241 13.51 16.90 25.59
N VAL A 242 13.82 17.41 26.77
CA VAL A 242 14.23 18.81 26.93
C VAL A 242 15.72 18.95 26.64
N LEU A 243 16.07 19.76 25.65
CA LEU A 243 17.45 20.14 25.33
C LEU A 243 17.45 21.56 24.76
N ALA A 244 18.48 22.35 25.07
CA ALA A 244 18.56 23.72 24.59
C ALA A 244 18.78 23.76 23.06
N GLN A 245 17.93 24.50 22.35
CA GLN A 245 17.92 24.56 20.87
C GLN A 245 18.36 25.95 20.38
N VAL A 246 19.40 26.03 19.55
CA VAL A 246 19.81 27.28 18.87
C VAL A 246 18.63 27.82 18.05
N ASN A 247 18.46 29.14 18.07
CA ASN A 247 17.26 29.80 17.54
C ASN A 247 17.62 31.08 16.78
N TYR A 248 17.53 31.04 15.45
CA TYR A 248 17.71 32.21 14.59
C TYR A 248 16.47 33.11 14.48
N TYR A 249 15.37 32.75 15.14
CA TYR A 249 14.10 33.47 15.07
C TYR A 249 13.81 34.31 16.32
N ASN A 250 14.75 34.42 17.26
CA ASN A 250 14.54 35.19 18.49
C ASN A 250 14.12 36.64 18.24
N ASN A 251 14.56 37.24 17.12
CA ASN A 251 14.29 38.63 16.76
C ASN A 251 13.21 38.77 15.68
N ASP A 252 12.55 37.68 15.25
CA ASP A 252 11.48 37.70 14.26
C ASP A 252 10.11 37.72 14.96
N PRO A 253 9.36 38.83 14.94
CA PRO A 253 8.07 38.94 15.64
C PRO A 253 6.97 38.05 15.05
N THR A 254 7.17 37.46 13.87
CA THR A 254 6.20 36.54 13.25
C THR A 254 6.43 35.08 13.66
N SER A 255 7.55 34.79 14.33
CA SER A 255 7.95 33.46 14.71
C SER A 255 7.33 33.02 16.05
N PRO A 256 6.91 31.75 16.20
CA PRO A 256 6.53 31.21 17.50
C PRO A 256 7.68 31.16 18.52
N TRP A 257 8.93 31.40 18.08
CA TRP A 257 10.13 31.48 18.94
C TRP A 257 10.65 32.89 19.15
N TYR A 258 9.84 33.91 18.83
CA TYR A 258 10.15 35.30 19.13
C TYR A 258 10.40 35.48 20.63
N GLN A 259 11.51 36.16 20.99
CA GLN A 259 11.91 36.43 22.37
C GLN A 259 12.07 35.19 23.28
N ARG A 260 12.24 33.98 22.70
CA ARG A 260 12.45 32.74 23.47
C ARG A 260 13.91 32.46 23.84
N GLY A 261 14.83 33.34 23.46
CA GLY A 261 16.27 33.18 23.64
C GLY A 261 16.97 32.53 22.45
N ASN A 262 18.31 32.64 22.45
CA ASN A 262 19.18 31.90 21.56
C ASN A 262 20.40 31.39 22.36
N PRO A 263 20.40 30.12 22.80
CA PRO A 263 19.40 29.08 22.52
C PRO A 263 18.07 29.26 23.30
N ILE A 264 17.02 28.58 22.83
CA ILE A 264 15.78 28.34 23.58
C ILE A 264 16.10 27.29 24.64
N ALA A 265 16.09 27.68 25.92
CA ALA A 265 16.62 26.84 27.00
C ALA A 265 15.76 25.58 27.28
N ASP A 266 14.45 25.67 27.07
CA ASP A 266 13.46 24.67 27.46
C ASP A 266 12.78 24.03 26.23
N PHE A 267 13.50 23.88 25.12
CA PHE A 267 12.92 23.32 23.90
C PHE A 267 12.61 21.83 24.07
N GLU A 268 11.35 21.45 23.83
CA GLU A 268 10.92 20.05 23.84
C GLU A 268 11.11 19.42 22.45
N HIS A 269 12.04 18.48 22.36
CA HIS A 269 12.23 17.66 21.17
C HIS A 269 11.25 16.47 21.19
N ASN A 270 10.46 16.37 20.11
CA ASN A 270 9.50 15.28 19.89
C ASN A 270 9.97 14.32 18.80
N HIS A 271 9.40 13.12 18.79
CA HIS A 271 9.65 12.09 17.78
C HIS A 271 11.12 11.69 17.64
N VAL A 272 11.93 11.84 18.70
CA VAL A 272 13.38 11.65 18.62
C VAL A 272 13.73 10.17 18.46
N LEU A 273 14.41 9.82 17.37
CA LEU A 273 14.84 8.45 17.10
C LEU A 273 15.89 8.00 18.11
N ARG A 274 15.55 6.98 18.91
CA ARG A 274 16.45 6.41 19.92
C ARG A 274 17.12 5.13 19.48
N LYS A 275 16.34 4.20 18.92
CA LYS A 275 16.80 2.84 18.58
C LYS A 275 16.06 2.29 17.36
N THR A 276 16.67 1.30 16.71
CA THR A 276 15.98 0.40 15.78
C THR A 276 16.11 -1.05 16.25
N ALA A 277 15.05 -1.83 16.09
CA ALA A 277 15.08 -3.27 16.37
C ALA A 277 15.47 -4.11 15.13
N THR A 278 15.43 -3.48 13.96
CA THR A 278 15.85 -4.01 12.67
C THR A 278 17.15 -3.34 12.23
N ASP A 279 17.69 -3.78 11.08
CA ASP A 279 18.59 -2.91 10.33
C ASP A 279 17.94 -1.54 10.04
N ILE A 280 18.75 -0.49 9.87
CA ILE A 280 18.25 0.88 9.65
C ILE A 280 17.61 1.05 8.25
N PHE A 281 17.93 0.15 7.33
CA PHE A 281 17.30 -0.04 6.03
C PHE A 281 16.31 -1.21 6.00
N GLY A 282 16.12 -1.86 7.15
CA GLY A 282 15.08 -2.83 7.43
C GLY A 282 15.50 -4.29 7.30
N ASP A 283 14.76 -5.15 7.96
CA ASP A 283 14.90 -6.60 7.85
C ASP A 283 14.03 -7.11 6.70
N VAL A 284 14.55 -8.06 5.93
CA VAL A 284 13.84 -8.67 4.80
C VAL A 284 12.52 -9.31 5.25
N ILE A 285 11.43 -8.99 4.53
CA ILE A 285 10.17 -9.74 4.57
C ILE A 285 10.29 -10.90 3.57
N PRO A 286 10.19 -12.17 4.00
CA PRO A 286 10.30 -13.31 3.08
C PRO A 286 9.27 -13.22 1.94
N ALA A 287 9.72 -13.40 0.69
CA ALA A 287 8.86 -13.27 -0.49
C ALA A 287 7.59 -14.15 -0.43
N THR A 288 7.69 -15.33 0.19
CA THR A 288 6.56 -16.25 0.40
C THR A 288 5.49 -15.74 1.36
N GLN A 289 5.78 -14.68 2.13
CA GLN A 289 4.89 -14.02 3.08
C GLN A 289 4.35 -12.68 2.56
N ILE A 290 4.74 -12.26 1.35
CA ILE A 290 4.23 -11.05 0.68
C ILE A 290 2.99 -11.41 -0.14
N LYS A 291 1.88 -11.69 0.55
CA LYS A 291 0.63 -12.15 -0.09
C LYS A 291 -0.60 -11.51 0.56
N LYS A 292 -1.66 -11.35 -0.23
CA LYS A 292 -2.97 -10.88 0.26
C LYS A 292 -3.52 -11.85 1.31
N GLU A 293 -4.38 -11.35 2.20
CA GLU A 293 -5.17 -12.10 3.20
C GLU A 293 -4.41 -12.71 4.38
N THR A 294 -3.13 -13.06 4.25
CA THR A 294 -2.31 -13.55 5.37
C THR A 294 -1.27 -12.51 5.76
N PRO A 295 -1.42 -11.80 6.89
CA PRO A 295 -0.42 -10.84 7.33
C PRO A 295 0.92 -11.50 7.64
N TYR A 296 2.01 -10.86 7.21
CA TYR A 296 3.33 -11.14 7.76
C TYR A 296 3.38 -10.65 9.22
N GLN A 297 4.03 -11.39 10.11
CA GLN A 297 4.15 -11.02 11.52
C GLN A 297 5.56 -11.30 12.02
N LYS A 298 6.14 -10.35 12.75
CA LYS A 298 7.44 -10.53 13.43
C LYS A 298 7.44 -9.81 14.77
N THR A 299 8.10 -10.43 15.76
CA THR A 299 8.25 -9.89 17.11
C THR A 299 9.68 -9.40 17.33
N PHE A 300 9.78 -8.29 18.05
CA PHE A 300 10.98 -7.54 18.38
C PHE A 300 10.95 -7.15 19.86
N SER A 301 12.07 -6.65 20.37
CA SER A 301 12.10 -6.04 21.69
C SER A 301 13.07 -4.86 21.72
N PHE A 302 12.76 -3.90 22.59
CA PHE A 302 13.66 -2.81 22.95
C PHE A 302 13.92 -2.85 24.45
N THR A 303 15.19 -2.85 24.86
CA THR A 303 15.57 -2.51 26.23
C THR A 303 15.61 -0.99 26.35
N ILE A 304 14.79 -0.41 27.22
CA ILE A 304 14.75 1.03 27.48
C ILE A 304 15.89 1.40 28.42
N GLN A 305 16.67 2.42 28.03
CA GLN A 305 17.77 2.89 28.85
C GLN A 305 17.26 3.78 29.99
N PRO A 306 17.97 3.88 31.13
CA PRO A 306 17.53 4.68 32.27
C PRO A 306 17.30 6.16 31.96
N GLU A 307 18.01 6.71 30.99
CA GLU A 307 17.88 8.10 30.54
C GLU A 307 16.61 8.37 29.70
N TYR A 308 15.91 7.33 29.25
CA TYR A 308 14.68 7.49 28.48
C TYR A 308 13.45 7.44 29.39
N ASN A 309 12.50 8.33 29.16
CA ASN A 309 11.18 8.27 29.77
C ASN A 309 10.25 7.38 28.95
N ILE A 310 10.07 6.12 29.38
CA ILE A 310 9.22 5.14 28.70
C ILE A 310 7.79 5.62 28.46
N ASN A 311 7.24 6.50 29.30
CA ASN A 311 5.88 7.04 29.15
C ASN A 311 5.77 8.03 27.98
N ASN A 312 6.90 8.54 27.49
CA ASN A 312 7.00 9.40 26.32
C ASN A 312 7.46 8.64 25.07
N CYS A 313 7.77 7.34 25.20
CA CYS A 313 8.20 6.54 24.07
C CYS A 313 7.04 6.14 23.16
N GLU A 314 7.37 6.00 21.88
CA GLU A 314 6.48 5.47 20.86
C GLU A 314 7.26 4.54 19.92
N ILE A 315 6.52 3.68 19.23
CA ILE A 315 7.04 2.72 18.25
C ILE A 315 6.57 3.18 16.88
N VAL A 316 7.49 3.22 15.93
CA VAL A 316 7.21 3.46 14.51
C VAL A 316 7.63 2.23 13.73
N ALA A 317 6.75 1.73 12.87
CA ALA A 317 7.06 0.65 11.94
C ALA A 317 6.68 1.05 10.52
N PHE A 318 7.53 0.73 9.55
CA PHE A 318 7.24 0.99 8.15
C PHE A 318 7.87 -0.05 7.24
N VAL A 319 7.25 -0.24 6.08
CA VAL A 319 7.76 -1.14 5.04
C VAL A 319 8.26 -0.31 3.88
N MET A 320 9.45 -0.65 3.38
CA MET A 320 10.05 -0.01 2.21
C MET A 320 10.43 -1.06 1.16
N TYR A 321 10.57 -0.62 -0.08
CA TYR A 321 11.24 -1.43 -1.09
C TYR A 321 12.70 -1.68 -0.67
N ASP A 322 13.19 -2.88 -0.94
CA ASP A 322 14.63 -3.15 -0.85
C ASP A 322 15.36 -2.41 -1.97
N ASN A 323 16.22 -1.46 -1.57
CA ASN A 323 16.96 -0.60 -2.49
C ASN A 323 18.16 -1.30 -3.14
N THR A 324 18.51 -2.54 -2.74
CA THR A 324 19.67 -3.28 -3.25
C THR A 324 19.64 -3.46 -4.78
N TYR A 325 18.44 -3.39 -5.40
CA TYR A 325 18.25 -3.59 -6.84
C TYR A 325 17.58 -2.42 -7.58
N MET A 326 17.41 -1.25 -6.96
CA MET A 326 17.02 0.06 -7.54
C MET A 326 15.83 0.14 -8.54
N VAL A 327 15.06 -0.92 -8.76
CA VAL A 327 13.87 -0.86 -9.65
C VAL A 327 12.74 -0.06 -9.01
N LYS A 328 12.65 -0.09 -7.67
CA LYS A 328 11.70 0.67 -6.85
C LYS A 328 12.38 1.06 -5.54
N SER A 329 12.04 2.22 -5.01
CA SER A 329 12.60 2.72 -3.75
C SER A 329 11.55 3.43 -2.91
N GLY A 330 11.85 3.61 -1.62
CA GLY A 330 11.04 4.38 -0.69
C GLY A 330 10.02 3.55 0.10
N VAL A 331 9.32 4.26 1.00
CA VAL A 331 8.39 3.72 1.98
C VAL A 331 7.00 3.53 1.37
N LEU A 332 6.47 2.32 1.52
CA LEU A 332 5.17 1.91 1.04
C LEU A 332 4.04 2.34 1.98
N ASN A 333 4.22 2.15 3.28
CA ASN A 333 3.32 2.68 4.31
C ASN A 333 4.03 2.67 5.67
N VAL A 334 3.49 3.43 6.62
CA VAL A 334 4.00 3.58 7.99
C VAL A 334 2.86 3.51 9.00
N GLN A 335 3.15 3.03 10.20
CA GLN A 335 2.27 3.08 11.35
C GLN A 335 3.06 3.48 12.59
N LYS A 336 2.38 4.12 13.54
CA LYS A 336 2.96 4.41 14.85
C LYS A 336 2.00 4.07 15.98
N THR A 337 2.54 3.84 17.17
CA THR A 337 1.75 3.71 18.40
C THR A 337 2.56 4.12 19.61
N LYS A 338 1.88 4.61 20.66
CA LYS A 338 2.51 4.87 21.95
C LYS A 338 2.92 3.54 22.61
N VAL A 339 4.05 3.53 23.32
CA VAL A 339 4.41 2.38 24.16
C VAL A 339 3.31 2.11 25.19
N GLY A 340 2.92 0.84 25.33
CA GLY A 340 1.81 0.37 26.16
C GLY A 340 0.43 0.46 25.49
N THR A 341 0.34 0.92 24.23
CA THR A 341 -0.92 1.00 23.48
C THR A 341 -0.79 0.26 22.15
N ASN A 342 -1.80 -0.53 21.78
CA ASN A 342 -1.83 -1.23 20.50
C ASN A 342 -2.47 -0.34 19.42
N GLN A 343 -1.99 -0.49 18.19
CA GLN A 343 -2.58 0.09 16.99
C GLN A 343 -2.97 -1.03 16.04
N ALA A 344 -4.28 -1.17 15.79
CA ALA A 344 -4.80 -2.12 14.81
C ALA A 344 -4.60 -1.61 13.38
N PHE A 345 -4.90 -2.47 12.39
CA PHE A 345 -5.07 -2.04 11.01
C PHE A 345 -6.22 -1.01 10.92
N ASP A 346 -6.08 -0.05 10.01
CA ASP A 346 -6.96 1.09 9.79
C ASP A 346 -7.06 1.45 8.33
#